data_AF-A0A947K6X5-F1
#
_entry.id   AF-A0A947K6X5-F1
#
_cell.length_a   1.000
_cell.length_b   1.000
_cell.length_c   1.000
_cell.angle_alpha   90.00
_cell.angle_beta   90.00
_cell.angle_gamma   90.00
#
_symmetry.space_group_name_H-M   'P 1'
#
loop_
_entity.id
_entity.type
_entity.pdbx_description
1 polymer ?
#
loop_
_entity_poly.entity_id
_entity_poly.type
_entity_poly.pdbx_seq_one_letter_code
_entity_poly.pdbx_strand_id
1 'polypeptide(L)'
;MKIRMLFLMILVAGVFFWQAGAVAAESRCTEILGDTCLNCHGEEKFCPLLGKSLKFWKATLDLMEANGAELSKDEFALVAECLSLPAPEAKAFCKR
;
A
#
# COMPACT_ATOMS: atom_id res chain seq x y z
N MET A 1 -4.81 39.03 23.07
CA MET A 1 -5.81 38.08 22.55
C MET A 1 -5.57 37.67 21.09
N LYS A 2 -5.08 38.55 20.21
CA LYS A 2 -4.80 38.23 18.78
C LYS A 2 -3.64 37.23 18.54
N ILE A 3 -2.60 37.24 19.37
CA ILE A 3 -1.42 36.35 19.22
C ILE A 3 -1.72 34.88 19.60
N ARG A 4 -2.61 34.65 20.59
CA ARG A 4 -3.08 33.30 20.96
C ARG A 4 -3.96 32.66 19.88
N MET A 5 -4.66 33.47 19.10
CA MET A 5 -5.53 33.03 18.01
C MET A 5 -4.72 32.63 16.76
N LEU A 6 -3.58 33.29 16.52
CA LEU A 6 -2.67 32.98 15.41
C LEU A 6 -1.93 31.64 15.63
N PHE A 7 -1.51 31.36 16.86
CA PHE A 7 -0.89 30.08 17.23
C PHE A 7 -1.87 28.89 17.12
N LEU A 8 -3.17 29.12 17.35
CA LEU A 8 -4.19 28.09 17.23
C LEU A 8 -4.46 27.71 15.75
N MET A 9 -4.34 28.64 14.82
CA MET A 9 -4.55 28.37 13.39
C MET A 9 -3.38 27.60 12.75
N ILE A 10 -2.14 27.85 13.17
CA ILE A 10 -0.96 27.14 12.64
C ILE A 10 -0.95 25.67 13.08
N LEU A 11 -1.45 25.37 14.28
CA LEU A 11 -1.57 23.99 14.80
C LEU A 11 -2.60 23.14 14.05
N VAL A 12 -3.68 23.73 13.52
CA VAL A 12 -4.70 22.99 12.76
C VAL A 12 -4.25 22.71 11.32
N ALA A 13 -3.49 23.62 10.70
CA ALA A 13 -2.99 23.42 9.33
C ALA A 13 -1.93 22.31 9.22
N GLY A 14 -1.11 22.10 10.27
CA GLY A 14 -0.08 21.06 10.28
C GLY A 14 -0.61 19.62 10.32
N VAL A 15 -1.83 19.41 10.84
CA VAL A 15 -2.44 18.06 10.97
C VAL A 15 -3.05 17.58 9.65
N PHE A 16 -3.53 18.49 8.80
CA PHE A 16 -4.13 18.13 7.50
C PHE A 16 -3.10 17.69 6.46
N PHE A 17 -1.85 18.14 6.56
CA PHE A 17 -0.81 17.80 5.57
C PHE A 17 -0.25 16.38 5.72
N TRP A 18 -0.45 15.70 6.85
CA TRP A 18 0.03 14.34 7.07
C TRP A 18 -0.86 13.29 6.38
N GLN A 19 -2.16 13.52 6.25
CA GLN A 19 -3.10 12.48 5.78
C GLN A 19 -3.07 12.24 4.26
N ALA A 20 -2.54 13.18 3.47
CA ALA A 20 -2.51 13.04 2.00
C ALA A 20 -1.58 11.90 1.52
N GLY A 21 -0.52 11.59 2.27
CA GLY A 21 0.46 10.57 1.87
C GLY A 21 -0.06 9.13 1.96
N ALA A 22 -0.91 8.84 2.95
CA ALA A 22 -1.43 7.48 3.17
C ALA A 22 -2.40 7.06 2.05
N VAL A 23 -3.35 7.94 1.71
CA VAL A 23 -4.38 7.67 0.70
C VAL A 23 -3.77 7.44 -0.70
N ALA A 24 -2.73 8.20 -1.05
CA ALA A 24 -2.06 8.05 -2.35
C ALA A 24 -1.27 6.72 -2.45
N ALA A 25 -0.66 6.27 -1.36
CA ALA A 25 0.05 5.00 -1.32
C ALA A 25 -0.91 3.80 -1.42
N GLU A 26 -2.08 3.89 -0.76
CA GLU A 26 -3.11 2.85 -0.79
C GLU A 26 -3.70 2.67 -2.19
N SER A 27 -4.06 3.76 -2.88
CA SER A 27 -4.55 3.69 -4.25
C SER A 27 -3.52 3.10 -5.21
N ARG A 28 -2.23 3.48 -5.04
CA ARG A 28 -1.14 2.98 -5.89
C ARG A 28 -0.91 1.49 -5.69
N CYS A 29 -1.02 0.98 -4.45
CA CYS A 29 -0.90 -0.47 -4.23
C CYS A 29 -1.96 -1.25 -5.02
N THR A 30 -3.24 -0.86 -4.91
CA THR A 30 -4.32 -1.61 -5.57
C THR A 30 -4.23 -1.59 -7.09
N GLU A 31 -3.66 -0.53 -7.66
CA GLU A 31 -3.35 -0.43 -9.09
C GLU A 31 -2.27 -1.46 -9.48
N ILE A 32 -1.15 -1.53 -8.76
CA ILE A 32 -0.09 -2.51 -9.02
C ILE A 32 -0.61 -3.96 -8.85
N LEU A 33 -1.45 -4.20 -7.84
CA LEU A 33 -2.07 -5.51 -7.66
C LEU A 33 -2.89 -5.90 -8.90
N GLY A 34 -3.67 -4.97 -9.47
CA GLY A 34 -4.48 -5.20 -10.67
C GLY A 34 -3.66 -5.34 -11.95
N ASP A 35 -2.64 -4.49 -12.12
CA ASP A 35 -1.93 -4.33 -13.39
C ASP A 35 -0.68 -5.20 -13.51
N THR A 36 -0.10 -5.62 -12.40
CA THR A 36 1.13 -6.43 -12.38
C THR A 36 0.89 -7.80 -11.77
N CYS A 37 0.33 -7.86 -10.55
CA CYS A 37 0.24 -9.12 -9.82
C CYS A 37 -0.77 -10.12 -10.40
N LEU A 38 -1.68 -9.67 -11.28
CA LEU A 38 -2.67 -10.52 -11.95
C LEU A 38 -2.30 -10.94 -13.38
N ASN A 39 -1.16 -10.52 -13.92
CA ASN A 39 -0.78 -10.83 -15.30
C ASN A 39 -0.49 -12.31 -15.55
N CYS A 40 -0.07 -13.05 -14.52
CA CYS A 40 0.32 -14.47 -14.65
C CYS A 40 -0.68 -15.44 -14.00
N HIS A 41 -1.35 -15.03 -12.91
CA HIS A 41 -2.30 -15.86 -12.17
C HIS A 41 -3.26 -14.97 -11.38
N GLY A 42 -4.43 -15.51 -11.00
CA GLY A 42 -5.45 -14.71 -10.35
C GLY A 42 -5.16 -14.40 -8.87
N GLU A 43 -6.05 -13.60 -8.29
CA GLU A 43 -5.97 -13.10 -6.93
C GLU A 43 -6.12 -14.20 -5.85
N GLU A 44 -6.61 -15.38 -6.23
CA GLU A 44 -6.71 -16.55 -5.36
C GLU A 44 -5.35 -17.01 -4.80
N LYS A 45 -4.24 -16.61 -5.44
CA LYS A 45 -2.88 -16.93 -4.98
C LYS A 45 -2.44 -16.08 -3.79
N PHE A 46 -2.93 -14.86 -3.65
CA PHE A 46 -2.43 -13.93 -2.64
C PHE A 46 -3.52 -13.42 -1.68
N CYS A 47 -4.77 -13.28 -2.10
CA CYS A 47 -5.84 -12.77 -1.24
C CYS A 47 -6.08 -13.59 0.03
N PRO A 48 -6.05 -14.94 0.02
CA PRO A 48 -6.14 -15.74 1.25
C PRO A 48 -4.96 -15.57 2.21
N LEU A 49 -3.87 -14.96 1.75
CA LEU A 49 -2.62 -14.79 2.50
C LEU A 49 -2.44 -13.36 3.01
N LEU A 50 -3.40 -12.45 2.79
CA LEU A 50 -3.34 -11.09 3.31
C LEU A 50 -3.04 -11.07 4.81
N GLY A 51 -2.17 -10.15 5.23
CA GLY A 51 -1.76 -10.03 6.65
C GLY A 51 -0.64 -10.98 7.07
N LYS A 52 -0.09 -11.80 6.17
CA LYS A 52 1.19 -12.50 6.43
C LYS A 52 2.32 -11.50 6.61
N SER A 53 3.41 -11.92 7.24
CA SER A 53 4.49 -10.99 7.60
C SER A 53 5.16 -10.34 6.38
N LEU A 54 5.73 -9.16 6.58
CA LEU A 54 6.49 -8.46 5.54
C LEU A 54 7.63 -9.35 4.97
N LYS A 55 8.28 -10.14 5.83
CA LYS A 55 9.32 -11.10 5.39
C LYS A 55 8.76 -12.16 4.45
N PHE A 56 7.55 -12.68 4.72
CA PHE A 56 6.89 -13.64 3.85
C PHE A 56 6.63 -13.01 2.48
N TRP A 57 6.04 -11.82 2.45
CA TRP A 57 5.70 -11.16 1.19
C TRP A 57 6.91 -10.74 0.36
N LYS A 58 7.98 -10.23 0.99
CA LYS A 58 9.23 -9.95 0.27
C LYS A 58 9.78 -11.19 -0.41
N ALA A 59 9.87 -12.31 0.31
CA ALA A 59 10.33 -13.57 -0.28
C ALA A 59 9.40 -14.07 -1.40
N THR A 60 8.09 -13.88 -1.28
CA THR A 60 7.14 -14.20 -2.36
C THR A 60 7.36 -13.32 -3.58
N LEU A 61 7.52 -12.01 -3.41
CA LEU A 61 7.75 -11.07 -4.50
C LEU A 61 9.11 -11.32 -5.18
N ASP A 62 10.16 -11.63 -4.42
CA ASP A 62 11.46 -12.05 -4.99
C ASP A 62 11.30 -13.26 -5.92
N LEU A 63 10.46 -14.23 -5.53
CA LEU A 63 10.14 -15.37 -6.39
C LEU A 63 9.33 -14.95 -7.61
N MET A 64 8.44 -13.96 -7.52
CA MET A 64 7.69 -13.47 -8.68
C MET A 64 8.60 -12.73 -9.66
N GLU A 65 9.53 -11.89 -9.16
CA GLU A 65 10.54 -11.23 -10.00
C GLU A 65 11.44 -12.26 -10.69
N ALA A 66 11.88 -13.31 -9.96
CA ALA A 66 12.64 -14.41 -10.55
C ALA A 66 11.85 -15.18 -11.63
N ASN A 67 10.52 -15.11 -11.61
CA ASN A 67 9.63 -15.68 -12.61
C ASN A 67 9.14 -14.65 -13.66
N GLY A 68 9.74 -13.46 -13.70
CA GLY A 68 9.50 -12.46 -14.74
C GLY A 68 8.46 -11.39 -14.41
N ALA A 69 8.00 -11.27 -13.16
CA ALA A 69 7.26 -10.08 -12.74
C ALA A 69 8.20 -8.88 -12.73
N GLU A 70 7.74 -7.75 -13.28
CA GLU A 70 8.52 -6.52 -13.30
C GLU A 70 7.93 -5.55 -12.27
N LEU A 71 8.67 -5.34 -11.17
CA LEU A 71 8.37 -4.34 -10.16
C LEU A 71 9.61 -3.45 -10.00
N SER A 72 9.41 -2.14 -9.91
CA SER A 72 10.45 -1.27 -9.40
C SER A 72 10.70 -1.51 -7.91
N LYS A 73 11.84 -1.07 -7.38
CA LYS A 73 12.16 -1.22 -5.96
C LYS A 73 11.12 -0.60 -5.02
N ASP A 74 10.53 0.52 -5.44
CA ASP A 74 9.52 1.23 -4.66
C ASP A 74 8.18 0.48 -4.70
N GLU A 75 7.79 -0.05 -5.87
CA GLU A 75 6.59 -0.88 -6.00
C GLU A 75 6.72 -2.20 -5.25
N PHE A 76 7.89 -2.83 -5.30
CA PHE A 76 8.18 -4.02 -4.50
C PHE A 76 7.97 -3.75 -3.01
N ALA A 77 8.54 -2.67 -2.48
CA ALA A 77 8.40 -2.30 -1.08
C ALA A 77 6.93 -1.98 -0.73
N LEU A 78 6.26 -1.21 -1.59
CA LEU A 78 4.86 -0.82 -1.42
C LEU A 78 3.93 -2.03 -1.41
N VAL A 79 4.06 -2.96 -2.36
CA VAL A 79 3.25 -4.17 -2.45
C VAL A 79 3.53 -5.10 -1.27
N ALA A 80 4.80 -5.27 -0.88
CA ALA A 80 5.15 -6.09 0.28
C ALA A 80 4.51 -5.57 1.57
N GLU A 81 4.53 -4.25 1.79
CA GLU A 81 3.89 -3.62 2.94
C GLU A 81 2.37 -3.71 2.85
N CYS A 82 1.80 -3.39 1.70
CA CYS A 82 0.37 -3.43 1.44
C CYS A 82 -0.23 -4.83 1.65
N LEU A 83 0.44 -5.90 1.22
CA LEU A 83 -0.03 -7.26 1.45
C LEU A 83 0.20 -7.71 2.91
N SER A 84 1.21 -7.16 3.59
CA SER A 84 1.53 -7.49 4.98
C SER A 84 0.64 -6.79 6.00
N LEU A 85 0.29 -5.53 5.74
CA LEU A 85 -0.52 -4.68 6.61
C LEU A 85 -1.61 -4.03 5.74
N PRO A 86 -2.58 -4.83 5.28
CA PRO A 86 -3.52 -4.38 4.26
C PRO A 86 -4.45 -3.29 4.77
N ALA A 87 -4.39 -2.16 4.07
CA ALA A 87 -5.36 -1.07 4.13
C ALA A 87 -6.77 -1.56 3.73
N PRO A 88 -7.83 -0.81 4.11
CA PRO A 88 -9.21 -1.15 3.74
C PRO A 88 -9.41 -1.40 2.23
N GLU A 89 -8.74 -0.63 1.39
CA GLU A 89 -8.79 -0.68 -0.07
C GLU A 89 -8.23 -2.00 -0.60
N ALA A 90 -7.06 -2.41 -0.10
CA ALA A 90 -6.45 -3.70 -0.44
C ALA A 90 -7.32 -4.89 0.03
N LYS A 91 -7.97 -4.75 1.20
CA LYS A 91 -8.94 -5.75 1.67
C LYS A 91 -10.20 -5.79 0.80
N ALA A 92 -10.65 -4.64 0.30
CA ALA A 92 -11.80 -4.56 -0.59
C ALA A 92 -11.49 -5.16 -1.97
N PHE A 93 -10.28 -4.92 -2.49
CA PHE A 93 -9.77 -5.57 -3.70
C PHE A 93 -9.90 -7.09 -3.58
N CYS A 94 -9.51 -7.69 -2.46
CA CYS A 94 -9.54 -9.14 -2.26
C CYS A 94 -10.92 -9.76 -1.90
N LYS A 95 -12.00 -8.99 -2.01
CA LYS A 95 -13.38 -9.43 -1.70
C LYS A 95 -14.34 -9.28 -2.88
N ARG A 96 -13.81 -8.92 -4.03
CA ARG A 96 -14.59 -8.59 -5.22
C ARG A 96 -15.07 -9.83 -5.98
#